data_AF-A0AA91QTE4-F1
#
_entry.id   AF-A0AA91QTE4-F1
#
_cell.length_a   1.000
_cell.length_b   1.000
_cell.length_c   1.000
_cell.angle_alpha   90.00
_cell.angle_beta   90.00
_cell.angle_gamma   90.00
#
_symmetry.space_group_name_H-M   'P 1'
#
loop_
_entity.id
_entity.type
_entity.pdbx_description
1 polymer ?
#
loop_
_entity_poly.entity_id
_entity_poly.type
_entity_poly.pdbx_seq_one_letter_code
_entity_poly.pdbx_strand_id
1 'polypeptide(L)'
;MVRKIGVLTSGGDAPGMNAAIRGVVRSALTEGLEVYGIYDGFLGLHQNRIERLNRTSVSDVINRGGTFLGSARFPEFADEKVREQAIQNLKMHGIDALVVIGGDGSFMGAKKLTEMGYPCIGLPGTIDNDVAGTDYTIGYMTALNTVIDAIDRLRDTSSSHQRISIVEVMGRHCGDLTLMASVAGGCEYIITPETGLDKDKLLSKIKEGIYKGKKHAIVAITELMTDVNELAKFIETETGRETRATILGHIQRGGQPGAFDRILASRMGAYAVDLLQQGEGGRCVGIQNDKMVHHDIIDAIENMKRPFRQDLYEVAEKLF
;
A
#
# COMPACT_ATOMS: atom_id res chain seq x y z
N MET A 1 -5.33 32.09 1.95
CA MET A 1 -6.51 31.45 1.32
C MET A 1 -5.99 30.65 0.15
N VAL A 2 -6.18 29.34 0.16
CA VAL A 2 -5.65 28.42 -0.87
C VAL A 2 -6.37 28.68 -2.20
N ARG A 3 -5.62 28.93 -3.27
CA ARG A 3 -6.13 29.09 -4.64
C ARG A 3 -5.53 28.08 -5.60
N LYS A 4 -4.28 27.68 -5.38
CA LYS A 4 -3.58 26.69 -6.20
C LYS A 4 -3.02 25.58 -5.34
N ILE A 5 -3.25 24.33 -5.73
CA ILE A 5 -2.72 23.16 -5.03
C ILE A 5 -1.86 22.31 -5.97
N GLY A 6 -0.83 21.68 -5.42
CA GLY A 6 -0.06 20.66 -6.10
C GLY A 6 -0.47 19.26 -5.64
N VAL A 7 -0.35 18.27 -6.51
CA VAL A 7 -0.54 16.85 -6.19
C VAL A 7 0.66 16.05 -6.69
N LEU A 8 1.15 15.12 -5.86
CA LEU A 8 2.28 14.26 -6.18
C LEU A 8 2.08 12.85 -5.63
N THR A 9 2.71 11.88 -6.28
CA THR A 9 2.82 10.49 -5.80
C THR A 9 4.26 10.16 -5.47
N SER A 10 4.50 9.51 -4.33
CA SER A 10 5.84 9.17 -3.85
C SER A 10 5.84 7.80 -3.17
N GLY A 11 6.97 7.09 -3.24
CA GLY A 11 7.10 5.72 -2.72
C GLY A 11 6.85 4.65 -3.77
N GLY A 12 6.57 3.41 -3.33
CA GLY A 12 6.14 2.35 -4.24
C GLY A 12 4.75 2.65 -4.79
N ASP A 13 4.52 2.39 -6.07
CA ASP A 13 3.21 2.58 -6.67
C ASP A 13 2.21 1.54 -6.16
N ALA A 14 0.94 1.93 -6.14
CA ALA A 14 -0.16 1.09 -5.70
C ALA A 14 -1.40 1.30 -6.57
N PRO A 15 -2.19 0.23 -6.87
CA PRO A 15 -3.38 0.37 -7.71
C PRO A 15 -4.40 1.31 -7.08
N GLY A 16 -4.73 2.40 -7.77
CA GLY A 16 -5.69 3.41 -7.27
C GLY A 16 -5.07 4.78 -7.01
N MET A 17 -3.74 4.93 -7.06
CA MET A 17 -3.10 6.26 -7.02
C MET A 17 -3.64 7.20 -8.11
N ASN A 18 -3.86 6.70 -9.34
CA ASN A 18 -4.52 7.48 -10.39
C ASN A 18 -5.95 7.92 -10.02
N ALA A 19 -6.71 7.08 -9.31
CA ALA A 19 -8.04 7.43 -8.83
C ALA A 19 -7.99 8.49 -7.72
N ALA A 20 -6.96 8.46 -6.86
CA ALA A 20 -6.71 9.49 -5.85
C ALA A 20 -6.35 10.84 -6.50
N ILE A 21 -5.40 10.85 -7.46
CA ILE A 21 -5.05 12.05 -8.22
C ILE A 21 -6.29 12.62 -8.91
N ARG A 22 -7.11 11.77 -9.55
CA ARG A 22 -8.39 12.19 -10.14
C ARG A 22 -9.33 12.79 -9.10
N GLY A 23 -9.44 12.17 -7.92
CA GLY A 23 -10.27 12.64 -6.81
C GLY A 23 -9.87 14.06 -6.36
N VAL A 24 -8.57 14.29 -6.16
CA VAL A 24 -8.01 15.61 -5.83
C VAL A 24 -8.30 16.61 -6.94
N VAL A 25 -7.91 16.30 -8.19
CA VAL A 25 -8.05 17.22 -9.32
C VAL A 25 -9.50 17.62 -9.56
N ARG A 26 -10.43 16.65 -9.59
CA ARG A 26 -11.84 16.92 -9.88
C ARG A 26 -12.52 17.71 -8.76
N SER A 27 -12.19 17.43 -7.50
CA SER A 27 -12.77 18.13 -6.35
C SER A 27 -12.25 19.57 -6.29
N ALA A 28 -10.93 19.77 -6.38
CA ALA A 28 -10.32 21.09 -6.40
C ALA A 28 -10.84 21.99 -7.54
N LEU A 29 -10.99 21.44 -8.76
CA LEU A 29 -11.57 22.21 -9.88
C LEU A 29 -13.04 22.56 -9.67
N THR A 30 -13.81 21.74 -8.95
CA THR A 30 -15.22 22.03 -8.61
C THR A 30 -15.31 23.20 -7.65
N GLU A 31 -14.35 23.29 -6.73
CA GLU A 31 -14.17 24.36 -5.76
C GLU A 31 -13.50 25.63 -6.34
N GLY A 32 -13.23 25.66 -7.64
CA GLY A 32 -12.61 26.80 -8.33
C GLY A 32 -11.11 26.96 -8.08
N LEU A 33 -10.44 25.95 -7.52
CA LEU A 33 -8.99 25.93 -7.34
C LEU A 33 -8.27 25.52 -8.64
N GLU A 34 -7.04 25.99 -8.82
CA GLU A 34 -6.15 25.47 -9.86
C GLU A 34 -5.28 24.32 -9.32
N VAL A 35 -5.01 23.31 -10.16
CA VAL A 35 -4.27 22.11 -9.73
C VAL A 35 -3.04 21.93 -10.59
N TYR A 36 -1.93 21.57 -9.95
CA TYR A 36 -0.66 21.26 -10.59
C TYR A 36 -0.23 19.83 -10.25
N GLY A 37 0.10 19.05 -11.26
CA GLY A 37 0.71 17.73 -11.12
C GLY A 37 2.21 17.88 -11.03
N ILE A 38 2.81 17.22 -10.04
CA ILE A 38 4.26 17.20 -9.84
C ILE A 38 4.74 15.80 -10.15
N TYR A 39 5.60 15.68 -11.17
CA TYR A 39 6.07 14.38 -11.64
C TYR A 39 7.12 13.78 -10.69
N ASP A 40 7.20 12.46 -10.62
CA ASP A 40 8.19 11.69 -9.85
C ASP A 40 8.35 12.12 -8.39
N GLY A 41 7.24 12.52 -7.78
CA GLY A 41 7.17 12.89 -6.37
C GLY A 41 8.09 14.06 -5.99
N PHE A 42 8.79 13.91 -4.86
CA PHE A 42 9.67 14.97 -4.35
C PHE A 42 10.87 15.26 -5.25
N LEU A 43 11.31 14.30 -6.07
CA LEU A 43 12.38 14.54 -7.04
C LEU A 43 11.96 15.55 -8.10
N GLY A 44 10.80 15.36 -8.73
CA GLY A 44 10.33 16.33 -9.72
C GLY A 44 9.87 17.63 -9.07
N LEU A 45 9.43 17.63 -7.81
CA LEU A 45 9.23 18.87 -7.06
C LEU A 45 10.53 19.69 -6.98
N HIS A 46 11.63 19.04 -6.61
CA HIS A 46 12.95 19.68 -6.51
C HIS A 46 13.50 20.10 -7.88
N GLN A 47 13.27 19.29 -8.92
CA GLN A 47 13.69 19.55 -10.30
C GLN A 47 12.73 20.44 -11.10
N ASN A 48 11.70 20.99 -10.46
CA ASN A 48 10.68 21.85 -11.09
C ASN A 48 9.93 21.21 -12.28
N ARG A 49 9.67 19.90 -12.21
CA ARG A 49 8.87 19.15 -13.19
C ARG A 49 7.40 19.17 -12.81
N ILE A 50 6.78 20.32 -13.04
CA ILE A 50 5.43 20.66 -12.55
C ILE A 50 4.59 21.14 -13.73
N GLU A 51 3.40 20.57 -13.90
CA GLU A 51 2.48 20.92 -14.98
C GLU A 51 1.06 21.17 -14.47
N ARG A 52 0.32 22.05 -15.14
CA ARG A 52 -1.08 22.31 -14.80
C ARG A 52 -1.94 21.12 -15.19
N LEU A 53 -2.75 20.64 -14.25
CA LEU A 53 -3.76 19.61 -14.49
C LEU A 53 -5.15 20.25 -14.64
N ASN A 54 -5.93 19.73 -15.57
CA ASN A 54 -7.31 20.14 -15.81
C ASN A 54 -8.23 18.92 -15.80
N ARG A 55 -9.51 19.14 -16.05
CA ARG A 55 -10.53 18.08 -16.05
C ARG A 55 -10.18 16.95 -17.01
N THR A 56 -9.65 17.27 -18.20
CA THR A 56 -9.28 16.30 -19.23
C THR A 56 -7.98 15.55 -18.91
N SER A 57 -7.04 16.16 -18.18
CA SER A 57 -5.77 15.53 -17.77
C SER A 57 -5.97 14.27 -16.92
N VAL A 58 -7.11 14.16 -16.23
CA VAL A 58 -7.47 13.02 -15.38
C VAL A 58 -8.69 12.24 -15.90
N SER A 59 -8.97 12.35 -17.20
CA SER A 59 -9.94 11.47 -17.88
C SER A 59 -9.32 10.09 -18.14
N ASP A 60 -10.13 9.04 -18.09
CA ASP A 60 -9.74 7.65 -18.40
C ASP A 60 -8.57 7.06 -17.59
N VAL A 61 -8.24 7.66 -16.43
CA VAL A 61 -7.20 7.16 -15.51
C VAL A 61 -7.75 6.38 -14.31
N ILE A 62 -9.06 6.48 -14.02
CA ILE A 62 -9.66 5.91 -12.79
C ILE A 62 -9.50 4.39 -12.67
N ASN A 63 -9.39 3.71 -13.81
CA ASN A 63 -9.25 2.26 -13.93
C ASN A 63 -7.82 1.82 -14.28
N ARG A 64 -6.84 2.73 -14.29
CA ARG A 64 -5.45 2.40 -14.61
C ARG A 64 -4.65 2.20 -13.33
N GLY A 65 -3.86 1.13 -13.28
CA GLY A 65 -2.85 0.90 -12.25
C GLY A 65 -1.70 1.90 -12.31
N GLY A 66 -0.79 1.83 -11.33
CA GLY A 66 0.34 2.75 -11.21
C GLY A 66 -0.06 4.20 -10.96
N THR A 67 0.83 5.12 -11.34
CA THR A 67 0.62 6.58 -11.27
C THR A 67 1.10 7.26 -12.55
N PHE A 68 0.25 8.04 -13.21
CA PHE A 68 0.65 8.78 -14.42
C PHE A 68 1.59 9.95 -14.12
N LEU A 69 1.66 10.41 -12.87
CA LEU A 69 2.65 11.40 -12.44
C LEU A 69 4.02 10.76 -12.19
N GLY A 70 4.13 9.43 -12.18
CA GLY A 70 5.36 8.75 -11.80
C GLY A 70 5.65 8.85 -10.30
N SER A 71 6.69 8.16 -9.87
CA SER A 71 7.17 8.16 -8.49
C SER A 71 8.66 7.86 -8.49
N ALA A 72 9.41 8.58 -7.66
CA ALA A 72 10.82 8.32 -7.46
C ALA A 72 11.17 8.37 -5.96
N ARG A 73 12.14 7.54 -5.57
CA ARG A 73 12.82 7.69 -4.28
C ARG A 73 13.76 8.88 -4.38
N PHE A 74 13.74 9.74 -3.37
CA PHE A 74 14.62 10.90 -3.29
C PHE A 74 15.06 11.14 -1.83
N PRO A 75 15.98 10.32 -1.29
CA PRO A 75 16.44 10.42 0.10
C PRO A 75 17.01 11.80 0.47
N GLU A 76 17.59 12.51 -0.51
CA GLU A 76 18.15 13.85 -0.36
C GLU A 76 17.10 14.88 0.07
N PHE A 77 15.80 14.60 -0.10
CA PHE A 77 14.73 15.46 0.43
C PHE A 77 14.73 15.56 1.98
N ALA A 78 15.47 14.69 2.67
CA ALA A 78 15.73 14.82 4.09
C ALA A 78 16.63 16.02 4.44
N ASP A 79 17.41 16.54 3.49
CA ASP A 79 18.19 17.78 3.64
C ASP A 79 17.27 19.01 3.54
N GLU A 80 17.42 19.93 4.48
CA GLU A 80 16.66 21.19 4.51
C GLU A 80 16.90 22.06 3.28
N LYS A 81 18.14 22.13 2.78
CA LYS A 81 18.47 22.93 1.58
C LYS A 81 17.74 22.42 0.33
N VAL A 82 17.59 21.10 0.24
CA VAL A 82 16.85 20.45 -0.85
C VAL A 82 15.37 20.81 -0.78
N ARG A 83 14.79 20.86 0.44
CA ARG A 83 13.40 21.30 0.66
C ARG A 83 13.21 22.78 0.41
N GLU A 84 14.16 23.64 0.76
CA GLU A 84 14.12 25.07 0.44
C GLU A 84 14.02 25.29 -1.07
N GLN A 85 14.82 24.57 -1.86
CA GLN A 85 14.74 24.62 -3.32
C GLN A 85 13.38 24.15 -3.86
N ALA A 86 12.84 23.07 -3.30
CA ALA A 86 11.49 22.59 -3.63
C ALA A 86 10.41 23.64 -3.31
N ILE A 87 10.52 24.31 -2.17
CA ILE A 87 9.64 25.42 -1.78
C ILE A 87 9.76 26.61 -2.74
N GLN A 88 10.96 26.95 -3.20
CA GLN A 88 11.14 28.00 -4.21
C GLN A 88 10.39 27.67 -5.51
N ASN A 89 10.41 26.41 -5.94
CA ASN A 89 9.64 25.97 -7.10
C ASN A 89 8.13 26.10 -6.85
N LEU A 90 7.62 25.74 -5.66
CA LEU A 90 6.22 25.98 -5.30
C LEU A 90 5.85 27.46 -5.40
N LYS A 91 6.69 28.35 -4.87
CA LYS A 91 6.51 29.82 -4.96
C LYS A 91 6.48 30.30 -6.41
N MET A 92 7.36 29.78 -7.26
CA MET A 92 7.44 30.15 -8.67
C MET A 92 6.14 29.85 -9.43
N HIS A 93 5.48 28.73 -9.12
CA HIS A 93 4.17 28.37 -9.70
C HIS A 93 2.97 28.97 -8.95
N GLY A 94 3.22 29.61 -7.80
CA GLY A 94 2.19 30.14 -6.91
C GLY A 94 1.34 29.06 -6.25
N ILE A 95 1.90 27.87 -6.02
CA ILE A 95 1.22 26.76 -5.35
C ILE A 95 1.17 27.04 -3.85
N ASP A 96 -0.02 27.00 -3.26
CA ASP A 96 -0.27 27.35 -1.86
C ASP A 96 -0.25 26.13 -0.92
N ALA A 97 -0.56 24.93 -1.44
CA ALA A 97 -0.70 23.71 -0.66
C ALA A 97 -0.42 22.46 -1.49
N LEU A 98 -0.21 21.32 -0.81
CA LEU A 98 0.10 20.05 -1.46
C LEU A 98 -0.78 18.90 -0.96
N VAL A 99 -1.14 18.01 -1.88
CA VAL A 99 -1.64 16.66 -1.56
C VAL A 99 -0.57 15.65 -1.95
N VAL A 100 -0.11 14.87 -0.97
CA VAL A 100 0.96 13.88 -1.10
C VAL A 100 0.36 12.49 -0.98
N ILE A 101 0.43 11.69 -2.06
CA ILE A 101 -0.07 10.33 -2.08
C ILE A 101 1.12 9.36 -1.96
N GLY A 102 1.14 8.54 -0.91
CA GLY A 102 2.24 7.61 -0.66
C GLY A 102 2.14 6.92 0.70
N GLY A 103 3.25 6.36 1.18
CA GLY A 103 3.35 5.77 2.52
C GLY A 103 4.05 6.68 3.54
N ASP A 104 4.49 6.11 4.65
CA ASP A 104 5.07 6.84 5.81
C ASP A 104 6.23 7.76 5.45
N GLY A 105 7.16 7.30 4.61
CA GLY A 105 8.29 8.12 4.15
C GLY A 105 7.85 9.37 3.39
N SER A 106 6.74 9.27 2.64
CA SER A 106 6.16 10.41 1.93
C SER A 106 5.46 11.38 2.88
N PHE A 107 4.80 10.86 3.92
CA PHE A 107 4.17 11.66 4.97
C PHE A 107 5.20 12.46 5.77
N MET A 108 6.38 11.89 6.05
CA MET A 108 7.47 12.64 6.67
C MET A 108 7.90 13.85 5.83
N GLY A 109 8.03 13.68 4.51
CA GLY A 109 8.28 14.80 3.59
C GLY A 109 7.18 15.87 3.63
N ALA A 110 5.91 15.44 3.64
CA ALA A 110 4.76 16.34 3.77
C ALA A 110 4.76 17.13 5.09
N LYS A 111 5.11 16.48 6.21
CA LYS A 111 5.22 17.14 7.51
C LYS A 111 6.32 18.19 7.51
N LYS A 112 7.51 17.85 7.00
CA LYS A 112 8.65 18.78 6.93
C LYS A 112 8.33 20.01 6.09
N LEU A 113 7.59 19.85 4.98
CA LEU A 113 7.09 21.00 4.21
C LEU A 113 6.07 21.83 5.00
N THR A 114 5.18 21.18 5.76
CA THR A 114 4.21 21.89 6.62
C THR A 114 4.90 22.72 7.70
N GLU A 115 5.94 22.18 8.35
CA GLU A 115 6.77 22.90 9.32
C GLU A 115 7.46 24.14 8.71
N MET A 116 7.75 24.09 7.40
CA MET A 116 8.32 25.20 6.62
C MET A 116 7.25 26.15 6.03
N GLY A 117 5.99 26.01 6.45
CA GLY A 117 4.89 26.91 6.07
C GLY A 117 4.10 26.49 4.82
N TYR A 118 4.27 25.27 4.31
CA TYR A 118 3.51 24.73 3.18
C TYR A 118 2.52 23.65 3.63
N PRO A 119 1.22 23.96 3.77
CA PRO A 119 0.24 23.00 4.23
C PRO A 119 0.17 21.80 3.28
N CYS A 120 0.43 20.61 3.84
CA CYS A 120 0.37 19.35 3.12
C CYS A 120 -0.68 18.41 3.73
N ILE A 121 -1.39 17.66 2.87
CA ILE A 121 -2.26 16.55 3.27
C ILE A 121 -1.72 15.24 2.70
N GLY A 122 -1.53 14.24 3.56
CA GLY A 122 -1.10 12.89 3.20
C GLY A 122 -2.28 11.98 2.87
N LEU A 123 -2.19 11.22 1.78
CA LEU A 123 -3.12 10.15 1.42
C LEU A 123 -2.37 8.79 1.38
N PRO A 124 -2.88 7.74 2.05
CA PRO A 124 -2.18 6.47 2.18
C PRO A 124 -2.28 5.66 0.88
N GLY A 125 -1.24 5.73 0.05
CA GLY A 125 -1.09 4.97 -1.19
C GLY A 125 0.01 3.93 -1.07
N THR A 126 -0.35 2.71 -0.68
CA THR A 126 0.55 1.56 -0.52
C THR A 126 -0.26 0.26 -0.53
N ILE A 127 0.35 -0.84 -0.99
CA ILE A 127 -0.25 -2.18 -0.93
C ILE A 127 0.00 -2.88 0.41
N ASP A 128 0.91 -2.35 1.24
CA ASP A 128 1.41 -3.03 2.44
C ASP A 128 0.43 -2.92 3.64
N ASN A 129 -0.58 -2.04 3.55
CA ASN A 129 -1.53 -1.72 4.63
C ASN A 129 -0.87 -1.34 5.96
N ASP A 130 0.31 -0.73 5.90
CA ASP A 130 1.17 -0.48 7.05
C ASP A 130 1.08 0.94 7.61
N VAL A 131 0.34 1.82 6.95
CA VAL A 131 0.16 3.22 7.38
C VAL A 131 -0.79 3.28 8.59
N ALA A 132 -0.33 3.87 9.69
CA ALA A 132 -1.12 4.06 10.89
C ALA A 132 -2.23 5.12 10.70
N GLY A 133 -3.30 5.03 11.49
CA GLY A 133 -4.45 5.95 11.43
C GLY A 133 -5.47 5.64 10.32
N THR A 134 -5.33 4.51 9.62
CA THR A 134 -6.31 4.01 8.64
C THR A 134 -6.45 2.49 8.72
N ASP A 135 -7.67 1.98 8.54
CA ASP A 135 -7.96 0.54 8.50
C ASP A 135 -7.50 -0.10 7.18
N TYR A 136 -7.52 0.70 6.11
CA TYR A 136 -7.15 0.31 4.75
C TYR A 136 -6.37 1.41 4.02
N THR A 137 -5.36 1.02 3.26
CA THR A 137 -4.60 1.89 2.35
C THR A 137 -5.03 1.68 0.90
N ILE A 138 -4.86 2.70 0.05
CA ILE A 138 -5.20 2.64 -1.37
C ILE A 138 -4.25 1.66 -2.07
N GLY A 139 -4.83 0.61 -2.65
CA GLY A 139 -4.16 -0.43 -3.42
C GLY A 139 -4.07 -1.78 -2.70
N TYR A 140 -4.33 -1.79 -1.39
CA TYR A 140 -4.30 -3.01 -0.59
C TYR A 140 -5.32 -4.06 -1.08
N MET A 141 -6.57 -3.68 -1.33
CA MET A 141 -7.60 -4.62 -1.76
C MET A 141 -7.36 -5.17 -3.17
N THR A 142 -6.74 -4.37 -4.04
CA THR A 142 -6.33 -4.85 -5.37
C THR A 142 -5.17 -5.84 -5.27
N ALA A 143 -4.15 -5.54 -4.46
CA ALA A 143 -3.06 -6.47 -4.21
C ALA A 143 -3.56 -7.80 -3.62
N LEU A 144 -4.51 -7.72 -2.68
CA LEU A 144 -5.15 -8.91 -2.08
C LEU A 144 -5.78 -9.80 -3.15
N ASN A 145 -6.55 -9.24 -4.09
CA ASN A 145 -7.14 -10.02 -5.18
C ASN A 145 -6.09 -10.65 -6.10
N THR A 146 -4.99 -9.95 -6.38
CA THR A 146 -3.86 -10.51 -7.15
C THR A 146 -3.23 -11.70 -6.45
N VAL A 147 -3.05 -11.63 -5.13
CA VAL A 147 -2.51 -12.74 -4.32
C VAL A 147 -3.47 -13.91 -4.28
N ILE A 148 -4.77 -13.66 -4.11
CA ILE A 148 -5.81 -14.70 -4.13
C ILE A 148 -5.85 -15.42 -5.48
N ASP A 149 -5.83 -14.70 -6.60
CA ASP A 149 -5.80 -15.31 -7.94
C ASP A 149 -4.57 -16.21 -8.13
N ALA A 150 -3.42 -15.82 -7.60
CA ALA A 150 -2.21 -16.65 -7.62
C ALA A 150 -2.36 -17.91 -6.74
N ILE A 151 -2.92 -17.77 -5.52
CA ILE A 151 -3.16 -18.90 -4.62
C ILE A 151 -4.14 -19.90 -5.24
N ASP A 152 -5.22 -19.43 -5.86
CA ASP A 152 -6.22 -20.30 -6.51
C ASP A 152 -5.59 -21.10 -7.65
N ARG A 153 -4.79 -20.46 -8.51
CA ARG A 153 -4.05 -21.14 -9.59
C ARG A 153 -3.05 -22.16 -9.05
N LEU A 154 -2.38 -21.85 -7.94
CA LEU A 154 -1.45 -22.78 -7.28
C LEU A 154 -2.20 -23.96 -6.65
N ARG A 155 -3.40 -23.73 -6.10
CA ARG A 155 -4.24 -24.79 -5.51
C ARG A 155 -4.63 -25.84 -6.53
N ASP A 156 -5.00 -25.46 -7.74
CA ASP A 156 -5.39 -26.39 -8.82
C ASP A 156 -4.24 -27.36 -9.19
N THR A 157 -3.03 -26.82 -9.38
CA THR A 157 -1.86 -27.64 -9.72
C THR A 157 -1.35 -28.47 -8.54
N SER A 158 -1.41 -27.92 -7.32
CA SER A 158 -0.95 -28.63 -6.13
C SER A 158 -1.86 -29.79 -5.74
N SER A 159 -3.18 -29.63 -5.93
CA SER A 159 -4.15 -30.72 -5.73
C SER A 159 -3.93 -31.88 -6.71
N SER A 160 -3.54 -31.56 -7.95
CA SER A 160 -3.32 -32.55 -9.01
C SER A 160 -2.07 -33.40 -8.80
N HIS A 161 -1.02 -32.82 -8.20
CA HIS A 161 0.28 -33.46 -8.02
C HIS A 161 0.63 -33.79 -6.56
N GLN A 162 -0.30 -33.59 -5.63
CA GLN A 162 -0.11 -33.77 -4.19
C GLN A 162 1.08 -32.99 -3.60
N ARG A 163 1.21 -31.72 -3.98
CA ARG A 163 2.37 -30.87 -3.68
C ARG A 163 2.15 -29.96 -2.48
N ILE A 164 3.26 -29.48 -1.93
CA ILE A 164 3.28 -28.36 -0.99
C ILE A 164 3.72 -27.10 -1.76
N SER A 165 2.95 -26.03 -1.65
CA SER A 165 3.27 -24.73 -2.25
C SER A 165 3.62 -23.72 -1.17
N ILE A 166 4.73 -23.02 -1.32
CA ILE A 166 5.07 -21.85 -0.52
C ILE A 166 4.82 -20.62 -1.39
N VAL A 167 4.05 -19.65 -0.90
CA VAL A 167 3.71 -18.42 -1.60
C VAL A 167 4.26 -17.24 -0.81
N GLU A 168 5.26 -16.56 -1.38
CA GLU A 168 5.82 -15.34 -0.81
C GLU A 168 5.01 -14.11 -1.24
N VAL A 169 4.46 -13.41 -0.25
CA VAL A 169 3.55 -12.27 -0.38
C VAL A 169 4.26 -11.01 0.11
N MET A 170 4.01 -9.89 -0.57
CA MET A 170 4.57 -8.59 -0.16
C MET A 170 3.89 -8.06 1.11
N GLY A 171 4.53 -7.08 1.75
CA GLY A 171 4.02 -6.46 2.96
C GLY A 171 5.14 -5.97 3.90
N ARG A 172 6.40 -6.21 3.54
CA ARG A 172 7.60 -5.81 4.30
C ARG A 172 7.56 -6.28 5.77
N HIS A 173 7.11 -5.40 6.67
CA HIS A 173 7.01 -5.64 8.11
C HIS A 173 5.54 -5.71 8.59
N CYS A 174 4.62 -5.93 7.66
CA CYS A 174 3.19 -6.04 7.89
C CYS A 174 2.65 -7.36 7.32
N GLY A 175 2.03 -8.15 8.18
CA GLY A 175 1.41 -9.42 7.81
C GLY A 175 0.01 -9.32 7.22
N ASP A 176 -0.61 -8.14 7.15
CA ASP A 176 -2.03 -7.97 6.79
C ASP A 176 -2.38 -8.58 5.44
N LEU A 177 -1.54 -8.38 4.42
CA LEU A 177 -1.79 -8.91 3.08
C LEU A 177 -1.70 -10.43 3.07
N THR A 178 -0.67 -11.00 3.69
CA THR A 178 -0.46 -12.44 3.84
C THR A 178 -1.60 -13.08 4.62
N LEU A 179 -2.00 -12.50 5.76
CA LEU A 179 -3.05 -13.02 6.62
C LEU A 179 -4.41 -13.02 5.92
N MET A 180 -4.82 -11.89 5.33
CA MET A 180 -6.10 -11.80 4.63
C MET A 180 -6.13 -12.68 3.37
N ALA A 181 -5.05 -12.74 2.61
CA ALA A 181 -4.95 -13.65 1.46
C ALA A 181 -5.02 -15.11 1.88
N SER A 182 -4.46 -15.45 3.04
CA SER A 182 -4.51 -16.82 3.58
C SER A 182 -5.91 -17.23 4.00
N VAL A 183 -6.65 -16.36 4.68
CA VAL A 183 -8.05 -16.63 5.05
C VAL A 183 -8.91 -16.76 3.79
N ALA A 184 -8.75 -15.86 2.82
CA ALA A 184 -9.54 -15.86 1.59
C ALA A 184 -9.20 -17.04 0.66
N GLY A 185 -7.91 -17.33 0.47
CA GLY A 185 -7.41 -18.39 -0.40
C GLY A 185 -7.34 -19.77 0.28
N GLY A 186 -7.64 -19.84 1.58
CA GLY A 186 -7.67 -21.06 2.38
C GLY A 186 -6.32 -21.73 2.61
N CYS A 187 -5.28 -20.94 2.91
CA CYS A 187 -3.93 -21.46 3.16
C CYS A 187 -3.86 -22.18 4.50
N GLU A 188 -3.21 -23.34 4.51
CA GLU A 188 -3.09 -24.17 5.71
C GLU A 188 -2.09 -23.60 6.72
N TYR A 189 -1.11 -22.81 6.26
CA TYR A 189 -0.09 -22.21 7.11
C TYR A 189 0.15 -20.76 6.76
N ILE A 190 0.28 -19.94 7.79
CA ILE A 190 0.45 -18.50 7.68
C ILE A 190 1.69 -18.11 8.49
N ILE A 191 2.63 -17.43 7.83
CA ILE A 191 3.86 -16.92 8.45
C ILE A 191 3.93 -15.41 8.19
N THR A 192 3.83 -14.64 9.26
CA THR A 192 3.87 -13.18 9.24
C THR A 192 4.96 -12.67 10.19
N PRO A 193 5.40 -11.40 10.05
CA PRO A 193 6.28 -10.77 11.02
C PRO A 193 5.72 -10.81 12.45
N GLU A 194 4.40 -10.71 12.59
CA GLU A 194 3.70 -10.71 13.88
C GLU A 194 3.65 -12.10 14.53
N THR A 195 3.60 -13.18 13.73
CA THR A 195 3.54 -14.57 14.24
C THR A 195 4.91 -15.22 14.40
N GLY A 196 5.92 -14.75 13.65
CA GLY A 196 7.24 -15.38 13.56
C GLY A 196 7.24 -16.65 12.71
N LEU A 197 8.43 -17.21 12.49
CA LEU A 197 8.66 -18.48 11.79
C LEU A 197 9.22 -19.53 12.76
N ASP A 198 8.43 -20.56 13.03
CA ASP A 198 8.86 -21.78 13.73
C ASP A 198 8.84 -22.96 12.75
N LYS A 199 10.04 -23.39 12.33
CA LYS A 199 10.22 -24.45 11.32
C LYS A 199 9.73 -25.80 11.82
N ASP A 200 9.89 -26.11 13.11
CA ASP A 200 9.51 -27.39 13.69
C ASP A 200 7.99 -27.49 13.85
N LYS A 201 7.35 -26.39 14.30
CA LYS A 201 5.90 -26.28 14.34
C LYS A 201 5.28 -26.35 12.95
N LEU A 202 5.89 -25.72 11.95
CA LEU A 202 5.45 -25.82 10.56
C LEU A 202 5.51 -27.27 10.05
N LEU A 203 6.64 -27.95 10.24
CA LEU A 203 6.82 -29.33 9.80
C LEU A 203 5.85 -30.30 10.47
N SER A 204 5.69 -30.19 11.79
CA SER A 204 4.80 -31.07 12.55
C SER A 204 3.36 -30.95 12.06
N LYS A 205 2.85 -29.73 11.86
CA LYS A 205 1.51 -29.54 11.31
C LYS A 205 1.41 -30.05 9.87
N ILE A 206 2.41 -29.81 9.01
CA ILE A 206 2.41 -30.35 7.63
C ILE A 206 2.31 -31.88 7.65
N LYS A 207 3.14 -32.56 8.46
CA LYS A 207 3.13 -34.02 8.61
C LYS A 207 1.76 -34.52 9.14
N GLU A 208 1.16 -33.81 10.09
CA GLU A 208 -0.19 -34.12 10.58
C GLU A 208 -1.26 -33.98 9.48
N GLY A 209 -1.21 -32.92 8.68
CA GLY A 209 -2.11 -32.72 7.54
C GLY A 209 -1.99 -33.83 6.50
N ILE A 210 -0.76 -34.25 6.17
CA ILE A 210 -0.48 -35.38 5.29
C ILE A 210 -1.08 -36.68 5.87
N TYR A 211 -0.89 -36.93 7.17
CA TYR A 211 -1.44 -38.10 7.85
C TYR A 211 -2.97 -38.13 7.84
N LYS A 212 -3.63 -36.97 7.99
CA LYS A 212 -5.09 -36.81 7.87
C LYS A 212 -5.61 -36.92 6.43
N GLY A 213 -4.73 -37.14 5.45
CA GLY A 213 -5.09 -37.32 4.05
C GLY A 213 -5.21 -36.03 3.23
N LYS A 214 -4.70 -34.88 3.72
CA LYS A 214 -4.62 -33.66 2.91
C LYS A 214 -3.74 -33.94 1.67
N LYS A 215 -4.32 -33.71 0.48
CA LYS A 215 -3.63 -33.96 -0.79
C LYS A 215 -2.58 -32.90 -1.08
N HIS A 216 -2.82 -31.66 -0.70
CA HIS A 216 -1.90 -30.53 -0.88
C HIS A 216 -1.85 -29.67 0.38
N ALA A 217 -0.89 -28.75 0.42
CA ALA A 217 -0.82 -27.69 1.43
C ALA A 217 -0.26 -26.42 0.79
N ILE A 218 -0.77 -25.27 1.22
CA ILE A 218 -0.31 -23.95 0.84
C ILE A 218 0.18 -23.24 2.10
N VAL A 219 1.44 -22.82 2.05
CA VAL A 219 2.11 -22.02 3.07
C VAL A 219 2.21 -20.60 2.53
N ALA A 220 1.46 -19.67 3.10
CA ALA A 220 1.60 -18.25 2.81
C ALA A 220 2.62 -17.63 3.76
N ILE A 221 3.59 -16.91 3.21
CA ILE A 221 4.67 -16.29 3.98
C ILE A 221 4.89 -14.85 3.51
N THR A 222 5.04 -13.96 4.48
CA THR A 222 5.40 -12.55 4.20
C THR A 222 6.87 -12.46 3.80
N GLU A 223 7.19 -11.61 2.84
CA GLU A 223 8.57 -11.32 2.43
C GLU A 223 9.48 -10.93 3.60
N LEU A 224 10.80 -11.06 3.40
CA LEU A 224 11.85 -10.72 4.40
C LEU A 224 11.88 -11.60 5.67
N MET A 225 11.10 -12.70 5.71
CA MET A 225 11.11 -13.65 6.84
C MET A 225 12.21 -14.73 6.70
N THR A 226 12.41 -15.28 5.51
CA THR A 226 13.40 -16.34 5.22
C THR A 226 13.60 -16.50 3.71
N ASP A 227 14.61 -17.26 3.26
CA ASP A 227 14.67 -17.69 1.86
C ASP A 227 13.66 -18.83 1.62
N VAL A 228 12.60 -18.54 0.88
CA VAL A 228 11.52 -19.49 0.60
C VAL A 228 11.97 -20.69 -0.23
N ASN A 229 13.05 -20.59 -1.02
CA ASN A 229 13.60 -21.71 -1.77
C ASN A 229 14.36 -22.67 -0.86
N GLU A 230 15.09 -22.14 0.12
CA GLU A 230 15.72 -22.96 1.17
C GLU A 230 14.66 -23.64 2.04
N LEU A 231 13.61 -22.91 2.42
CA LEU A 231 12.48 -23.46 3.17
C LEU A 231 11.77 -24.58 2.39
N ALA A 232 11.57 -24.41 1.08
CA ALA A 232 10.98 -25.44 0.22
C ALA A 232 11.83 -26.72 0.19
N LYS A 233 13.15 -26.60 0.00
CA LYS A 233 14.08 -27.75 0.02
C LYS A 233 14.07 -28.47 1.36
N PHE A 234 14.04 -27.71 2.45
CA PHE A 234 13.96 -28.25 3.81
C PHE A 234 12.67 -29.06 4.02
N ILE A 235 11.50 -28.51 3.66
CA ILE A 235 10.22 -29.20 3.78
C ILE A 235 10.18 -30.45 2.89
N GLU A 236 10.68 -30.37 1.66
CA GLU A 236 10.72 -31.51 0.74
C GLU A 236 11.57 -32.67 1.30
N THR A 237 12.74 -32.35 1.87
CA THR A 237 13.63 -33.33 2.49
C THR A 237 12.97 -34.03 3.68
N GLU A 238 12.28 -33.27 4.52
CA GLU A 238 11.70 -33.75 5.77
C GLU A 238 10.35 -34.47 5.61
N THR A 239 9.62 -34.19 4.53
CA THR A 239 8.27 -34.74 4.30
C THR A 239 8.20 -35.73 3.15
N GLY A 240 9.21 -35.74 2.27
CA GLY A 240 9.21 -36.53 1.04
C GLY A 240 8.19 -36.05 -0.01
N ARG A 241 7.50 -34.92 0.23
CA ARG A 241 6.57 -34.32 -0.73
C ARG A 241 7.25 -33.19 -1.50
N GLU A 242 7.10 -33.23 -2.82
CA GLU A 242 7.60 -32.18 -3.71
C GLU A 242 7.06 -30.81 -3.26
N THR A 243 7.98 -29.90 -2.98
CA THR A 243 7.67 -28.57 -2.45
C THR A 243 8.16 -27.50 -3.42
N ARG A 244 7.30 -26.52 -3.72
CA ARG A 244 7.61 -25.45 -4.68
C ARG A 244 7.35 -24.09 -4.06
N ALA A 245 8.36 -23.22 -4.11
CA ALA A 245 8.23 -21.83 -3.74
C ALA A 245 7.83 -20.98 -4.95
N THR A 246 6.89 -20.06 -4.75
CA THR A 246 6.46 -19.06 -5.71
C THR A 246 6.59 -17.69 -5.08
N ILE A 247 7.50 -16.88 -5.62
CA ILE A 247 7.68 -15.48 -5.21
C ILE A 247 6.83 -14.63 -6.16
N LEU A 248 5.73 -14.07 -5.66
CA LEU A 248 4.83 -13.27 -6.49
C LEU A 248 5.51 -11.96 -6.92
N GLY A 249 6.25 -11.33 -6.00
CA GLY A 249 6.97 -10.09 -6.26
C GLY A 249 6.06 -8.96 -6.76
N HIS A 250 6.56 -8.19 -7.73
CA HIS A 250 5.96 -6.91 -8.11
C HIS A 250 4.62 -7.00 -8.86
N ILE A 251 4.15 -8.20 -9.25
CA ILE A 251 2.81 -8.34 -9.85
C ILE A 251 1.71 -7.83 -8.90
N GLN A 252 1.97 -7.86 -7.59
CA GLN A 252 1.07 -7.39 -6.53
C GLN A 252 0.86 -5.87 -6.53
N ARG A 253 1.79 -5.09 -7.11
CA ARG A 253 1.69 -3.61 -7.22
C ARG A 253 0.99 -3.15 -8.49
N GLY A 254 0.97 -4.00 -9.51
CA GLY A 254 0.38 -3.70 -10.80
C GLY A 254 -1.11 -4.03 -10.89
N GLY A 255 -1.68 -3.80 -12.06
CA GLY A 255 -3.05 -4.18 -12.38
C GLY A 255 -4.08 -3.07 -12.21
N GLN A 256 -5.27 -3.33 -12.74
CA GLN A 256 -6.40 -2.40 -12.66
C GLN A 256 -6.96 -2.38 -11.22
N PRO A 257 -7.14 -1.20 -10.59
CA PRO A 257 -7.65 -1.14 -9.24
C PRO A 257 -9.06 -1.73 -9.15
N GLY A 258 -9.33 -2.49 -8.09
CA GLY A 258 -10.67 -2.99 -7.76
C GLY A 258 -11.64 -1.88 -7.39
N ALA A 259 -12.93 -2.22 -7.26
CA ALA A 259 -13.97 -1.24 -6.94
C ALA A 259 -13.71 -0.50 -5.63
N PHE A 260 -13.29 -1.23 -4.58
CA PHE A 260 -12.99 -0.67 -3.27
C PHE A 260 -11.90 0.40 -3.34
N ASP A 261 -10.75 0.10 -3.95
CA ASP A 261 -9.64 1.06 -4.05
C ASP A 261 -10.01 2.30 -4.87
N ARG A 262 -10.81 2.16 -5.94
CA ARG A 262 -11.28 3.32 -6.70
C ARG A 262 -12.19 4.24 -5.87
N ILE A 263 -13.09 3.65 -5.09
CA ILE A 263 -14.03 4.38 -4.23
C ILE A 263 -13.28 5.04 -3.08
N LEU A 264 -12.42 4.28 -2.38
CA LEU A 264 -11.60 4.78 -1.28
C LEU A 264 -10.71 5.94 -1.72
N ALA A 265 -9.96 5.75 -2.82
CA ALA A 265 -9.09 6.78 -3.38
C ALA A 265 -9.86 8.05 -3.79
N SER A 266 -11.06 7.88 -4.36
CA SER A 266 -11.92 9.01 -4.72
C SER A 266 -12.42 9.77 -3.49
N ARG A 267 -12.87 9.06 -2.44
CA ARG A 267 -13.31 9.66 -1.16
C ARG A 267 -12.17 10.41 -0.48
N MET A 268 -11.00 9.77 -0.36
CA MET A 268 -9.81 10.36 0.26
C MET A 268 -9.31 11.58 -0.53
N GLY A 269 -9.26 11.50 -1.85
CA GLY A 269 -8.84 12.62 -2.71
C GLY A 269 -9.75 13.84 -2.60
N ALA A 270 -11.08 13.63 -2.53
CA ALA A 270 -12.03 14.72 -2.29
C ALA A 270 -11.87 15.32 -0.89
N TYR A 271 -11.81 14.46 0.13
CA TYR A 271 -11.70 14.89 1.52
C TYR A 271 -10.40 15.66 1.81
N ALA A 272 -9.29 15.33 1.14
CA ALA A 272 -8.06 16.10 1.24
C ALA A 272 -8.21 17.56 0.75
N VAL A 273 -9.01 17.78 -0.28
CA VAL A 273 -9.31 19.14 -0.78
C VAL A 273 -10.16 19.90 0.24
N ASP A 274 -11.18 19.25 0.82
CA ASP A 274 -12.02 19.85 1.86
C ASP A 274 -11.17 20.31 3.06
N LEU A 275 -10.22 19.48 3.52
CA LEU A 275 -9.30 19.83 4.60
C LEU A 275 -8.43 21.05 4.26
N LEU A 276 -7.88 21.10 3.05
CA LEU A 276 -7.09 22.26 2.62
C LEU A 276 -7.92 23.55 2.57
N GLN A 277 -9.18 23.48 2.15
CA GLN A 277 -10.09 24.64 2.15
C GLN A 277 -10.46 25.09 3.57
N GLN A 278 -10.55 24.15 4.52
CA GLN A 278 -10.75 24.44 5.95
C GLN A 278 -9.51 25.04 6.61
N GLY A 279 -8.37 25.11 5.91
CA GLY A 279 -7.12 25.66 6.42
C GLY A 279 -6.28 24.65 7.20
N GLU A 280 -6.62 23.36 7.13
CA GLU A 280 -5.82 22.29 7.73
C GLU A 280 -4.53 22.04 6.93
N GLY A 281 -3.49 21.62 7.63
CA GLY A 281 -2.21 21.23 7.05
C GLY A 281 -1.44 20.33 8.02
N GLY A 282 -0.54 19.50 7.50
CA GLY A 282 0.19 18.51 8.30
C GLY A 282 -0.69 17.35 8.76
N ARG A 283 -1.77 17.06 8.02
CA ARG A 283 -2.71 15.98 8.32
C ARG A 283 -2.52 14.81 7.36
N CYS A 284 -2.83 13.60 7.83
CA CYS A 284 -3.00 12.43 6.97
C CYS A 284 -4.46 11.96 7.02
N VAL A 285 -5.01 11.59 5.87
CA VAL A 285 -6.38 11.07 5.75
C VAL A 285 -6.37 9.56 5.94
N GLY A 286 -7.41 9.04 6.59
CA GLY A 286 -7.64 7.62 6.77
C GLY A 286 -9.11 7.24 6.62
N ILE A 287 -9.38 5.93 6.60
CA ILE A 287 -10.69 5.36 6.85
C ILE A 287 -10.64 4.56 8.16
N GLN A 288 -11.50 4.89 9.12
CA GLN A 288 -11.59 4.14 10.38
C GLN A 288 -13.06 3.86 10.68
N ASN A 289 -13.42 2.59 10.88
CA ASN A 289 -14.79 2.15 11.09
C ASN A 289 -15.76 2.72 10.02
N ASP A 290 -15.34 2.65 8.75
CA ASP A 290 -16.01 3.17 7.54
C ASP A 290 -16.24 4.70 7.48
N LYS A 291 -15.65 5.45 8.42
CA LYS A 291 -15.68 6.91 8.42
C LYS A 291 -14.37 7.47 7.90
N MET A 292 -14.45 8.54 7.09
CA MET A 292 -13.27 9.33 6.74
C MET A 292 -12.81 10.07 7.98
N VAL A 293 -11.52 9.98 8.27
CA VAL A 293 -10.88 10.61 9.43
C VAL A 293 -9.61 11.31 8.98
N HIS A 294 -9.08 12.19 9.81
CA HIS A 294 -7.75 12.73 9.63
C HIS A 294 -7.03 12.87 10.97
N HIS A 295 -5.71 12.72 10.94
CA HIS A 295 -4.84 12.79 12.12
C HIS A 295 -3.67 13.71 11.84
N ASP A 296 -3.01 14.26 12.87
CA ASP A 296 -1.69 14.87 12.67
C ASP A 296 -0.71 13.80 12.17
N ILE A 297 0.13 14.15 11.20
CA ILE A 297 1.07 13.20 10.60
C ILE A 297 2.05 12.62 11.64
N ILE A 298 2.55 13.43 12.58
CA ILE A 298 3.48 12.96 13.62
C ILE A 298 2.74 12.02 14.56
N ASP A 299 1.54 12.41 14.99
CA ASP A 299 0.75 11.58 15.90
C ASP A 299 0.42 10.21 15.29
N ALA A 300 0.04 10.20 14.01
CA ALA A 300 -0.19 8.95 13.29
C ALA A 300 1.07 8.08 13.19
N ILE A 301 2.23 8.65 12.85
CA ILE A 301 3.46 7.85 12.66
C ILE A 301 4.08 7.40 14.01
N GLU A 302 4.12 8.27 15.01
CA GLU A 302 4.89 8.04 16.23
C GLU A 302 4.06 7.44 17.37
N ASN A 303 2.78 7.80 17.47
CA ASN A 303 1.95 7.46 18.64
C ASN A 303 0.89 6.40 18.33
N MET A 304 0.45 6.28 17.08
CA MET A 304 -0.51 5.25 16.70
C MET A 304 0.20 3.94 16.38
N LYS A 305 -0.29 2.84 16.95
CA LYS A 305 0.16 1.50 16.61
C LYS A 305 -0.86 0.83 15.72
N ARG A 306 -0.40 0.16 14.67
CA ARG A 306 -1.26 -0.74 13.88
C ARG A 306 -1.64 -1.94 14.76
N PRO A 307 -2.93 -2.20 15.00
CA PRO A 307 -3.34 -3.40 15.72
C PRO A 307 -3.14 -4.63 14.85
N PHE A 308 -2.57 -5.69 15.42
CA PHE A 308 -2.58 -7.00 14.77
C PHE A 308 -4.02 -7.51 14.67
N ARG A 309 -4.41 -8.01 13.50
CA ARG A 309 -5.75 -8.58 13.22
C ARG A 309 -5.89 -9.98 13.83
N GLN A 310 -5.82 -10.04 15.16
CA GLN A 310 -5.90 -11.28 15.94
C GLN A 310 -7.18 -12.06 15.66
N ASP A 311 -8.30 -11.36 15.45
CA ASP A 311 -9.59 -11.93 15.09
C ASP A 311 -9.53 -12.75 13.79
N LEU A 312 -8.85 -12.22 12.76
CA LEU A 312 -8.66 -12.93 11.50
C LEU A 312 -7.67 -14.10 11.63
N TYR A 313 -6.63 -13.94 12.45
CA TYR A 313 -5.69 -15.01 12.72
C TYR A 313 -6.38 -16.20 13.43
N GLU A 314 -7.25 -15.93 14.41
CA GLU A 314 -8.06 -16.96 15.07
C GLU A 314 -9.05 -17.64 14.12
N VAL A 315 -9.62 -16.88 13.16
CA VAL A 315 -10.46 -17.48 12.10
C VAL A 315 -9.62 -18.42 11.24
N ALA A 316 -8.42 -18.02 10.84
CA ALA A 316 -7.53 -18.90 10.08
C ALA A 316 -7.20 -20.19 10.84
N GLU A 317 -6.86 -20.11 12.13
CA GLU A 317 -6.56 -21.31 12.94
C GLU A 317 -7.77 -22.23 13.16
N LYS A 318 -8.99 -21.69 13.15
CA LYS A 318 -10.22 -22.50 13.27
C LYS A 318 -10.57 -23.25 11.98
N LEU A 319 -10.22 -22.66 10.82
CA LEU A 319 -10.60 -23.21 9.53
C LEU A 319 -9.59 -24.26 9.00
N PHE A 320 -8.33 -24.28 9.48
CA PHE A 320 -7.24 -25.04 8.85
C PHE A 320 -6.35 -25.87 9.79
#